data_AF-A0A7W2RA65-F1
#
_entry.id   AF-A0A7W2RA65-F1
#
_cell.length_a   1.000
_cell.length_b   1.000
_cell.length_c   1.000
_cell.angle_alpha   90.00
_cell.angle_beta   90.00
_cell.angle_gamma   90.00
#
_symmetry.space_group_name_H-M   'P 1'
#
loop_
_entity.id
_entity.type
_entity.pdbx_description
1 polymer ?
#
loop_
_entity_poly.entity_id
_entity_poly.type
_entity_poly.pdbx_seq_one_letter_code
_entity_poly.pdbx_strand_id
1 'polypeptide(L)'
;MNYLNWMKKTFPELTETPEETFQSYIQKAESDTEILRLCIMYAGTLIFFIPFSLYQAITEVPFYLDPWYWLLPIAFFKVGGFIYLYCEQKLIKNRLKKIVQLKYT
;
A
#
# COMPACT_ATOMS: atom_id res chain seq x y z
N MET A 1 -1.80 10.55 0.71
CA MET A 1 -3.19 10.86 0.31
C MET A 1 -3.83 11.62 1.46
N ASN A 2 -4.58 12.70 1.22
CA ASN A 2 -5.36 13.35 2.28
C ASN A 2 -6.72 12.62 2.43
N TYR A 3 -6.80 11.68 3.38
CA TYR A 3 -8.00 10.86 3.60
C TYR A 3 -9.19 11.67 4.13
N LEU A 4 -8.93 12.73 4.89
CA LEU A 4 -9.96 13.64 5.39
C LEU A 4 -10.69 14.33 4.24
N ASN A 5 -9.94 14.95 3.32
CA ASN A 5 -10.52 15.60 2.14
C ASN A 5 -11.27 14.60 1.25
N TRP A 6 -10.73 13.37 1.11
CA TRP A 6 -11.41 12.31 0.37
C TRP A 6 -12.74 11.89 1.02
N MET A 7 -12.78 11.76 2.34
CA MET A 7 -13.99 11.42 3.09
C MET A 7 -15.05 12.52 3.01
N LYS A 8 -14.68 13.79 3.24
CA LYS A 8 -15.60 14.94 3.11
C LYS A 8 -16.23 15.01 1.71
N LYS A 9 -15.46 14.68 0.66
CA LYS A 9 -15.96 14.62 -0.73
C LYS A 9 -16.84 13.40 -1.01
N THR A 10 -16.53 12.26 -0.41
CA THR A 10 -17.21 10.98 -0.69
C THR A 10 -18.53 10.84 0.09
N PHE A 11 -18.60 11.44 1.28
CA PHE A 11 -19.75 11.37 2.18
C PHE A 11 -20.23 12.77 2.56
N PRO A 12 -20.92 13.49 1.65
CA PRO A 12 -21.42 14.84 1.91
C PRO A 12 -22.48 14.88 3.03
N GLU A 13 -23.13 13.74 3.31
CA GLU A 13 -24.08 13.61 4.44
C GLU A 13 -23.39 13.72 5.81
N LEU A 14 -22.06 13.58 5.85
CA LEU A 14 -21.26 13.66 7.07
C LEU A 14 -20.66 15.05 7.31
N THR A 15 -21.12 16.08 6.59
CA THR A 15 -20.51 17.43 6.65
C THR A 15 -20.57 18.07 8.04
N GLU A 16 -21.55 17.68 8.87
CA GLU A 16 -21.69 18.15 10.26
C GLU A 16 -20.87 17.32 11.28
N THR A 17 -20.22 16.25 10.83
CA THR A 17 -19.45 15.36 11.74
C THR A 17 -18.17 16.07 12.18
N PRO A 18 -17.85 16.07 13.49
CA PRO A 18 -16.63 16.70 13.99
C PRO A 18 -15.38 16.16 13.32
N GLU A 19 -14.41 17.03 13.02
CA GLU A 19 -13.17 16.64 12.37
C GLU A 19 -12.38 15.59 13.17
N GLU A 20 -12.43 15.67 14.50
CA GLU A 20 -11.85 14.68 15.41
C GLU A 20 -12.41 13.27 15.18
N THR A 21 -13.71 13.17 14.85
CA THR A 21 -14.36 11.88 14.59
C THR A 21 -13.86 11.29 13.27
N PHE A 22 -13.61 12.13 12.26
CA PHE A 22 -13.01 11.68 11.01
C PHE A 22 -11.56 11.21 11.21
N GLN A 23 -10.77 11.93 12.00
CA GLN A 23 -9.40 11.53 12.34
C GLN A 23 -9.38 10.20 13.08
N SER A 24 -10.30 9.98 14.02
CA SER A 24 -10.45 8.69 14.71
C SER A 24 -10.74 7.53 13.74
N TYR A 25 -11.59 7.74 12.73
CA TYR A 25 -11.86 6.71 11.72
C TYR A 25 -10.65 6.41 10.85
N ILE A 26 -9.88 7.44 10.48
CA ILE A 26 -8.65 7.28 9.70
C ILE A 26 -7.63 6.48 10.50
N GLN A 27 -7.37 6.85 11.75
CA GLN A 27 -6.47 6.11 12.64
C GLN A 27 -6.89 4.65 12.80
N LYS A 28 -8.19 4.41 13.03
CA LYS A 28 -8.72 3.05 13.13
C LYS A 28 -8.57 2.25 11.84
N ALA A 29 -8.81 2.88 10.69
CA ALA A 29 -8.65 2.22 9.40
C ALA A 29 -7.18 1.89 9.10
N GLU A 30 -6.25 2.77 9.48
CA GLU A 30 -4.82 2.56 9.35
C GLU A 30 -4.32 1.44 10.27
N SER A 31 -4.75 1.41 11.55
CA SER A 31 -4.40 0.34 12.49
C SER A 31 -4.97 -1.00 12.05
N ASP A 32 -6.25 -1.04 11.64
CA ASP A 32 -6.92 -2.28 11.22
C ASP A 32 -6.30 -2.89 9.96
N THR A 33 -5.62 -2.08 9.14
CA THR A 33 -5.01 -2.52 7.89
C THR A 33 -3.50 -2.69 7.97
N GLU A 34 -2.87 -2.41 9.11
CA GLU A 34 -1.41 -2.43 9.29
C GLU A 34 -0.80 -3.79 8.93
N ILE A 35 -1.32 -4.87 9.51
CA ILE A 35 -0.84 -6.24 9.23
C ILE A 35 -0.95 -6.57 7.74
N LEU A 36 -2.07 -6.19 7.12
CA LEU A 36 -2.34 -6.48 5.71
C LEU A 36 -1.42 -5.68 4.78
N ARG A 37 -1.12 -4.44 5.13
CA ARG A 37 -0.12 -3.60 4.44
C ARG A 37 1.28 -4.21 4.55
N LEU A 38 1.66 -4.68 5.74
CA LEU A 38 2.92 -5.40 5.94
C LEU A 38 2.98 -6.68 5.10
N CYS A 39 1.91 -7.48 5.07
CA CYS A 39 1.85 -8.68 4.23
C CYS A 39 2.05 -8.35 2.75
N ILE A 40 1.44 -7.27 2.23
CA ILE A 40 1.61 -6.84 0.83
C ILE A 40 3.04 -6.39 0.56
N MET A 41 3.65 -5.65 1.49
CA MET A 41 5.05 -5.25 1.39
C MET A 41 5.97 -6.47 1.33
N TYR A 42 5.84 -7.40 2.27
CA TYR A 42 6.65 -8.62 2.30
C TYR A 42 6.42 -9.51 1.08
N ALA A 43 5.17 -9.68 0.65
CA ALA A 43 4.85 -10.42 -0.57
C ALA A 43 5.51 -9.80 -1.81
N GLY A 44 5.44 -8.46 -1.95
CA GLY A 44 6.12 -7.74 -3.02
C GLY A 44 7.63 -7.97 -3.01
N THR A 45 8.26 -7.86 -1.83
CA THR A 45 9.69 -8.14 -1.66
C THR A 45 10.04 -9.57 -2.07
N LEU A 46 9.28 -10.57 -1.63
CA LEU A 46 9.52 -11.97 -1.97
C LEU A 46 9.37 -12.24 -3.47
N ILE A 47 8.37 -11.64 -4.11
CA ILE A 47 8.14 -11.75 -5.56
C ILE A 47 9.33 -11.20 -6.36
N PHE A 48 10.10 -10.26 -5.82
CA PHE A 48 11.33 -9.79 -6.47
C PHE A 48 12.55 -10.65 -6.11
N PHE A 49 12.80 -10.85 -4.83
CA PHE A 49 14.02 -11.49 -4.35
C PHE A 49 14.14 -12.92 -4.84
N ILE A 50 13.07 -13.71 -4.81
CA ILE A 50 13.12 -15.13 -5.22
C ILE A 50 13.58 -15.30 -6.68
N PRO A 51 12.90 -14.71 -7.69
CA PRO A 51 13.33 -14.86 -9.08
C PRO A 51 14.66 -14.18 -9.37
N PHE A 52 14.97 -13.06 -8.70
CA PHE A 52 16.25 -12.38 -8.89
C PHE A 52 17.43 -13.20 -8.36
N SER A 53 17.27 -13.82 -7.18
CA SER A 53 18.27 -14.74 -6.63
C SER A 53 18.44 -15.99 -7.49
N LEU A 54 17.35 -16.54 -8.03
CA LEU A 54 17.42 -17.66 -8.98
C LEU A 54 18.14 -17.28 -10.28
N TYR A 55 17.85 -16.09 -10.83
CA TYR A 55 18.53 -15.58 -12.02
C TYR A 55 20.04 -15.49 -11.80
N GLN A 56 20.49 -14.89 -10.68
CA GLN A 56 21.92 -14.80 -10.36
C GLN A 56 22.59 -16.16 -10.15
N ALA A 57 21.88 -17.11 -9.53
CA ALA A 57 22.41 -18.45 -9.31
C ALA A 57 22.64 -19.22 -10.62
N ILE A 58 21.88 -18.91 -11.68
CA ILE A 58 21.97 -19.60 -12.98
C ILE A 58 23.01 -18.95 -13.90
N THR A 59 23.14 -17.62 -13.88
CA THR A 59 23.97 -16.93 -14.87
C THR A 59 25.47 -17.02 -14.59
N GLU A 60 25.90 -17.37 -13.37
CA GLU A 60 27.31 -17.42 -12.92
C GLU A 60 28.12 -16.12 -13.19
N VAL A 61 27.47 -15.06 -13.68
CA VAL A 61 28.08 -13.76 -13.96
C VAL A 61 28.32 -13.05 -12.63
N PRO A 62 29.54 -12.55 -12.36
CA PRO A 62 29.79 -11.76 -11.18
C PRO A 62 28.83 -10.56 -11.14
N PHE A 63 28.13 -10.37 -10.02
CA PHE A 63 26.99 -9.44 -9.92
C PHE A 63 27.32 -8.01 -10.39
N TYR A 64 28.56 -7.57 -10.24
CA TYR A 64 29.03 -6.23 -10.56
C TYR A 64 29.25 -6.00 -12.07
N LEU A 65 29.30 -7.07 -12.87
CA LEU A 65 29.43 -7.01 -14.34
C LEU A 65 28.09 -7.10 -15.06
N ASP A 66 27.01 -7.43 -14.36
CA ASP A 66 25.67 -7.52 -14.95
C ASP A 66 24.91 -6.19 -14.82
N PRO A 67 24.65 -5.46 -15.92
CA PRO A 67 23.85 -4.24 -15.88
C PRO A 67 22.42 -4.47 -15.36
N TRP A 68 21.87 -5.67 -15.54
CA TRP A 68 20.55 -6.04 -15.05
C TRP A 68 20.48 -6.09 -13.53
N TYR A 69 21.61 -6.32 -12.87
CA TYR A 69 21.73 -6.25 -11.42
C TYR A 69 21.30 -4.87 -10.89
N TRP A 70 21.59 -3.79 -11.61
CA TRP A 70 21.25 -2.43 -11.18
C TRP A 70 19.89 -1.98 -11.71
N LEU A 71 19.55 -2.34 -12.96
CA LEU A 71 18.33 -1.86 -13.60
C LEU A 71 17.07 -2.53 -13.05
N LEU A 72 17.11 -3.84 -12.76
CA LEU A 72 15.94 -4.59 -12.28
C LEU A 72 15.46 -4.13 -10.89
N PRO A 73 16.32 -3.93 -9.87
CA PRO A 73 15.88 -3.40 -8.59
C PRO A 73 15.27 -2.00 -8.70
N ILE A 74 15.85 -1.11 -9.53
CA ILE A 74 15.33 0.26 -9.71
C ILE A 74 13.93 0.21 -10.34
N ALA A 75 13.77 -0.58 -11.40
CA ALA A 75 12.47 -0.75 -12.05
C ALA A 75 11.44 -1.37 -11.09
N PHE A 76 11.85 -2.41 -10.35
CA PHE A 76 10.99 -3.06 -9.38
C PHE A 76 10.58 -2.14 -8.24
N PHE A 77 11.49 -1.34 -7.70
CA PHE A 77 11.18 -0.40 -6.62
C PHE A 77 10.18 0.67 -7.07
N LYS A 78 10.33 1.19 -8.30
CA LYS A 78 9.39 2.17 -8.85
C LYS A 78 8.00 1.58 -9.09
N VAL A 79 7.93 0.44 -9.78
CA VAL A 79 6.66 -0.20 -10.13
C VAL A 79 5.99 -0.79 -8.88
N GLY A 80 6.75 -1.51 -8.07
CA GLY A 80 6.31 -2.09 -6.81
C GLY A 80 5.87 -1.02 -5.80
N GLY A 81 6.60 0.10 -5.70
CA GLY A 81 6.20 1.23 -4.87
C GLY A 81 4.86 1.83 -5.30
N PHE A 82 4.64 1.99 -6.60
CA PHE A 82 3.35 2.47 -7.12
C PHE A 82 2.20 1.49 -6.81
N ILE A 83 2.42 0.19 -7.04
CA ILE A 83 1.42 -0.85 -6.75
C ILE A 83 1.13 -0.92 -5.25
N TYR A 84 2.16 -0.85 -4.40
CA TYR A 84 2.02 -0.84 -2.95
C TYR A 84 1.15 0.33 -2.49
N LEU A 85 1.47 1.55 -2.93
CA LEU A 85 0.69 2.75 -2.58
C LEU A 85 -0.76 2.64 -3.05
N TYR A 86 -1.01 2.07 -4.24
CA TYR A 86 -2.35 1.87 -4.75
C TYR A 86 -3.14 0.87 -3.89
N CYS A 87 -2.54 -0.28 -3.57
CA CYS A 87 -3.16 -1.31 -2.74
C CYS A 87 -3.42 -0.80 -1.32
N GLU A 88 -2.46 -0.11 -0.71
CA GLU A 88 -2.59 0.53 0.59
C GLU A 88 -3.77 1.51 0.62
N GLN A 89 -3.83 2.43 -0.35
CA GLN A 89 -4.94 3.38 -0.44
C GLN A 89 -6.28 2.69 -0.63
N LYS A 90 -6.35 1.62 -1.43
CA LYS A 90 -7.58 0.86 -1.67
C LYS A 90 -8.05 0.15 -0.40
N LEU A 91 -7.13 -0.44 0.36
CA LEU A 91 -7.43 -1.10 1.63
C LEU A 91 -7.98 -0.11 2.66
N ILE A 92 -7.28 1.00 2.88
CA ILE A 92 -7.69 2.02 3.85
C ILE A 92 -9.06 2.61 3.45
N LYS A 93 -9.27 2.95 2.17
CA LYS A 93 -10.57 3.45 1.68
C LYS A 93 -11.70 2.44 1.88
N ASN A 94 -11.46 1.16 1.63
CA ASN A 94 -12.47 0.11 1.85
C ASN A 94 -12.81 -0.04 3.34
N ARG A 95 -11.80 0.06 4.22
CA ARG A 95 -12.03 0.00 5.67
C ARG A 95 -12.78 1.23 6.17
N LEU A 96 -12.43 2.43 5.71
CA LEU A 96 -13.14 3.67 6.00
C LEU A 96 -14.60 3.61 5.58
N LYS A 97 -14.89 3.12 4.36
CA LYS A 97 -16.27 2.91 3.89
C LYS A 97 -17.07 2.02 4.84
N LYS A 98 -16.48 0.90 5.29
CA LYS A 98 -17.13 -0.01 6.24
C LYS A 98 -17.38 0.65 7.60
N ILE A 99 -16.40 1.40 8.13
CA ILE A 99 -16.54 2.10 9.42
C ILE A 99 -17.70 3.12 9.36
N VAL A 100 -17.78 3.88 8.26
CA VAL A 100 -18.86 4.85 8.05
C VAL A 100 -20.21 4.14 7.92
N GLN A 101 -20.33 3.12 7.05
CA GLN A 101 -21.57 2.39 6.85
C GLN A 101 -22.12 1.78 8.15
N LEU A 102 -21.25 1.19 8.99
CA LEU A 102 -21.66 0.59 10.27
C LEU A 102 -22.20 1.60 11.29
N LYS A 103 -21.92 2.89 11.14
CA LYS A 103 -22.35 3.91 12.10
C LYS A 103 -23.59 4.70 11.65
N TYR A 104 -23.88 4.71 10.35
CA TYR A 104 -24.98 5.47 9.74
C TYR A 104 -26.02 4.57 9.03
N THR A 105 -25.94 3.25 9.25
CA THR A 105 -27.01 2.27 8.98
C THR A 105 -27.54 1.78 10.33
#